data_AF-G4YY29-F1
#
_entry.id   AF-G4YY29-F1
#
_cell.length_a   1.000
_cell.length_b   1.000
_cell.length_c   1.000
_cell.angle_alpha   90.00
_cell.angle_beta   90.00
_cell.angle_gamma   90.00
#
_symmetry.space_group_name_H-M   'P 1'
#
loop_
_entity.id
_entity.type
_entity.pdbx_description
1 polymer ?
#
loop_
_entity_poly.entity_id
_entity_poly.type
_entity_poly.pdbx_seq_one_letter_code
_entity_poly.pdbx_strand_id
1 'polypeptide(L)'
;MELVEVVAPEEFDAEALEAQQRFVALEFPARFGSKVMKHLSASFQPLTELGFAHLKRLKKHAESPKTLVALVCPLNSDAHDTTEPSEELEQLETMFEARLTTADALKLAPRTRELFEKHTKHWPLIFHASVEEATALPPIEDHEKEKMLKHLKSAVSVGERLKEEREQTLSCAWGCVVVDLETDEPVATSEVGEELQAKYKFETLYHPVMVAVDAVAERDRRREVEVQEKASKKQK
;
A
#
# COMPACT_ATOMS: atom_id res chain seq x y z
N MET A 1 -4.70 31.13 -5.57
CA MET A 1 -5.33 29.81 -5.35
C MET A 1 -5.25 29.56 -3.86
N GLU A 2 -6.37 29.55 -3.17
CA GLU A 2 -6.46 29.20 -1.76
C GLU A 2 -6.71 27.69 -1.69
N LEU A 3 -5.85 26.96 -0.98
CA LEU A 3 -6.02 25.51 -0.80
C LEU A 3 -7.05 25.31 0.29
N VAL A 4 -8.22 24.80 -0.09
CA VAL A 4 -9.24 24.37 0.88
C VAL A 4 -9.06 22.88 1.08
N GLU A 5 -8.77 22.49 2.32
CA GLU A 5 -8.73 21.09 2.71
C GLU A 5 -10.15 20.50 2.63
N VAL A 6 -10.32 19.48 1.78
CA VAL A 6 -11.57 18.70 1.72
C VAL A 6 -11.37 17.49 2.61
N VAL A 7 -11.79 17.59 3.87
CA VAL A 7 -11.75 16.49 4.81
C VAL A 7 -12.89 15.52 4.48
N ALA A 8 -12.60 14.22 4.39
CA ALA A 8 -13.63 13.21 4.24
C ALA A 8 -14.57 13.25 5.47
N PRO A 9 -15.88 12.97 5.31
CA PRO A 9 -16.79 12.87 6.45
C PRO A 9 -16.23 11.86 7.46
N GLU A 10 -16.18 12.23 8.75
CA GLU A 10 -15.69 11.36 9.83
C GLU A 10 -16.57 10.13 10.10
N GLU A 11 -17.64 9.92 9.33
CA GLU A 11 -18.48 8.73 9.40
C GLU A 11 -17.71 7.52 8.81
N PHE A 12 -16.87 6.92 9.63
CA PHE A 12 -16.26 5.63 9.33
C PHE A 12 -17.35 4.56 9.23
N ASP A 13 -17.33 3.84 8.12
CA ASP A 13 -18.16 2.65 7.93
C ASP A 13 -17.92 1.64 9.07
N ALA A 14 -18.99 1.26 9.78
CA ALA A 14 -18.93 0.31 10.88
C ALA A 14 -18.39 -1.06 10.42
N GLU A 15 -18.64 -1.45 9.17
CA GLU A 15 -18.08 -2.68 8.60
C GLU A 15 -16.56 -2.57 8.42
N ALA A 16 -16.05 -1.40 8.04
CA ALA A 16 -14.62 -1.16 7.91
C ALA A 16 -13.89 -1.23 9.26
N LEU A 17 -14.52 -0.79 10.35
CA LEU A 17 -13.96 -0.87 11.71
C LEU A 17 -13.85 -2.30 12.24
N GLU A 18 -14.70 -3.21 11.75
CA GLU A 18 -14.69 -4.62 12.13
C GLU A 18 -14.00 -5.53 11.10
N ALA A 19 -13.50 -4.96 10.00
CA ALA A 19 -12.84 -5.69 8.93
C ALA A 19 -11.65 -6.52 9.46
N GLN A 20 -11.51 -7.74 8.95
CA GLN A 20 -10.40 -8.62 9.29
C GLN A 20 -9.35 -8.58 8.19
N GLN A 21 -8.08 -8.69 8.59
CA GLN A 21 -6.94 -8.91 7.73
C GLN A 21 -6.48 -10.36 7.90
N ARG A 22 -6.29 -11.06 6.79
CA ARG A 22 -5.71 -12.40 6.79
C ARG A 22 -4.19 -12.31 6.79
N PHE A 23 -3.55 -13.16 7.58
CA PHE A 23 -2.10 -13.24 7.70
C PHE A 23 -1.62 -14.65 7.37
N VAL A 24 -0.39 -14.74 6.87
CA VAL A 24 0.40 -15.96 7.01
C VAL A 24 0.73 -16.11 8.50
N ALA A 25 0.42 -17.28 9.03
CA ALA A 25 0.63 -17.63 10.42
C ALA A 25 1.55 -18.84 10.55
N LEU A 26 2.30 -18.88 11.64
CA LEU A 26 3.18 -20.00 11.98
C LEU A 26 2.70 -20.65 13.26
N GLU A 27 2.31 -21.92 13.19
CA GLU A 27 1.97 -22.74 14.35
C GLU A 27 3.17 -23.57 14.78
N PHE A 28 3.61 -23.46 16.03
CA PHE A 28 4.83 -24.11 16.48
C PHE A 28 4.82 -24.46 17.97
N PRO A 29 5.64 -25.43 18.41
CA PRO A 29 5.76 -25.78 19.82
C PRO A 29 6.25 -24.60 20.69
N ALA A 30 5.61 -24.37 21.83
CA ALA A 30 5.86 -23.22 22.71
C ALA A 30 7.33 -23.08 23.17
N ARG A 31 8.10 -24.18 23.19
CA ARG A 31 9.54 -24.19 23.47
C ARG A 31 10.36 -23.32 22.51
N PHE A 32 9.86 -23.07 21.30
CA PHE A 32 10.51 -22.24 20.30
C PHE A 32 10.10 -20.76 20.36
N GLY A 33 9.19 -20.36 21.26
CA GLY A 33 8.64 -18.99 21.36
C GLY A 33 9.67 -17.87 21.20
N SER A 34 10.69 -17.85 22.05
CA SER A 34 11.73 -16.81 22.01
C SER A 34 12.58 -16.86 20.74
N LYS A 35 12.84 -18.06 20.19
CA LYS A 35 13.63 -18.22 18.96
C LYS A 35 12.85 -17.74 17.73
N VAL A 36 11.58 -18.10 17.64
CA VAL A 36 10.68 -17.64 16.57
C VAL A 36 10.55 -16.13 16.62
N MET A 37 10.26 -15.53 17.79
CA MET A 37 10.15 -14.08 17.91
C MET A 37 11.44 -13.36 17.49
N LYS A 38 12.61 -13.88 17.90
CA LYS A 38 13.90 -13.30 17.50
C LYS A 38 14.12 -13.37 15.98
N HIS A 39 13.79 -14.50 15.37
CA HIS A 39 13.91 -14.68 13.92
C HIS A 39 12.93 -13.78 13.16
N LEU A 40 11.67 -13.76 13.59
CA LEU A 40 10.62 -12.92 13.00
C LEU A 40 10.92 -11.42 13.10
N SER A 41 11.60 -10.97 14.15
CA SER A 41 12.06 -9.58 14.27
C SER A 41 13.29 -9.25 13.41
N ALA A 42 14.07 -10.26 13.01
CA ALA A 42 15.27 -10.05 12.20
C ALA A 42 15.01 -10.18 10.69
N SER A 43 14.09 -11.08 10.31
CA SER A 43 13.83 -11.45 8.91
C SER A 43 12.53 -10.88 8.34
N PHE A 44 11.63 -10.36 9.18
CA PHE A 44 10.34 -9.83 8.73
C PHE A 44 10.07 -8.46 9.33
N GLN A 45 9.35 -7.62 8.59
CA GLN A 45 8.94 -6.30 9.06
C GLN A 45 8.11 -6.40 10.36
N PRO A 46 8.32 -5.49 11.33
CA PRO A 46 7.47 -5.39 12.51
C PRO A 46 6.01 -5.11 12.14
N LEU A 47 5.08 -5.66 12.93
CA LEU A 47 3.64 -5.38 12.76
C LEU A 47 3.31 -3.88 12.84
N THR A 48 4.08 -3.12 13.62
CA THR A 48 3.93 -1.66 13.73
C THR A 48 4.22 -0.94 12.41
N GLU A 49 5.26 -1.35 11.69
CA GLU A 49 5.62 -0.76 10.39
C GLU A 49 4.64 -1.17 9.28
N LEU A 50 4.00 -2.34 9.44
CA LEU A 50 2.93 -2.81 8.57
C LEU A 50 1.55 -2.20 8.88
N GLY A 51 1.46 -1.29 9.87
CA GLY A 51 0.20 -0.63 10.25
C GLY A 51 -0.68 -1.42 11.23
N PHE A 52 -0.17 -2.49 11.83
CA PHE A 52 -0.87 -3.37 12.76
C PHE A 52 -0.34 -3.29 14.20
N ALA A 53 -0.03 -2.08 14.67
CA ALA A 53 0.53 -1.84 16.02
C ALA A 53 -0.37 -2.33 17.17
N HIS A 54 -1.68 -2.46 16.93
CA HIS A 54 -2.67 -2.96 17.89
C HIS A 54 -2.66 -4.49 18.03
N LEU A 55 -1.96 -5.23 17.18
CA LEU A 55 -1.90 -6.69 17.23
C LEU A 55 -0.68 -7.18 18.02
N LYS A 56 -0.89 -8.11 18.95
CA LYS A 56 0.23 -8.89 19.48
C LYS A 56 0.66 -9.92 18.45
N ARG A 57 1.96 -10.05 18.19
CA ARG A 57 2.45 -10.99 17.17
C ARG A 57 2.17 -12.47 17.49
N LEU A 58 1.95 -12.80 18.76
CA LEU A 58 1.90 -14.17 19.27
C LEU A 58 0.61 -14.44 20.03
N LYS A 59 0.00 -15.61 19.79
CA LYS A 59 -1.17 -16.14 20.49
C LYS A 59 -0.92 -17.59 20.92
N LYS A 60 -1.59 -18.04 21.98
CA LYS A 60 -1.67 -19.48 22.31
C LYS A 60 -2.68 -20.19 21.42
N HIS A 61 -2.35 -21.37 20.93
CA HIS A 61 -3.31 -22.18 20.18
C HIS A 61 -4.48 -22.57 21.09
N ALA A 62 -5.72 -22.44 20.60
CA ALA A 62 -6.93 -22.64 21.41
C ALA A 62 -7.05 -24.09 21.93
N GLU A 63 -6.77 -25.05 21.06
CA GLU A 63 -6.93 -26.48 21.35
C GLU A 63 -5.65 -27.16 21.88
N SER A 64 -4.50 -26.48 21.76
CA SER A 64 -3.18 -27.08 22.01
C SER A 64 -2.35 -26.18 22.92
N PRO A 65 -2.36 -26.40 24.25
CA PRO A 65 -1.73 -25.48 25.21
C PRO A 65 -0.20 -25.43 25.11
N LYS A 66 0.42 -26.39 24.43
CA LYS A 66 1.87 -26.44 24.14
C LYS A 66 2.23 -25.84 22.77
N THR A 67 1.28 -25.24 22.07
CA THR A 67 1.46 -24.69 20.73
C THR A 67 1.16 -23.20 20.74
N LEU A 68 1.97 -22.44 20.01
CA LEU A 68 1.81 -21.02 19.78
C LEU A 68 1.53 -20.77 18.31
N VAL A 69 0.85 -19.66 18.03
CA VAL A 69 0.56 -19.15 16.69
C VAL A 69 1.17 -17.76 16.58
N ALA A 70 2.01 -17.52 15.58
CA ALA A 70 2.61 -16.21 15.32
C ALA A 70 2.17 -15.64 13.97
N LEU A 71 1.88 -14.34 13.91
CA LEU A 71 1.66 -13.63 12.64
C LEU A 71 3.01 -13.31 11.98
N VAL A 72 3.13 -13.67 10.71
CA VAL A 72 4.35 -13.47 9.91
C VAL A 72 4.22 -12.20 9.06
N CYS A 73 3.30 -12.21 8.09
CA CYS A 73 3.03 -11.10 7.17
C CYS A 73 1.56 -11.12 6.71
N PRO A 74 0.98 -9.97 6.32
CA PRO A 74 -0.38 -9.90 5.79
C PRO A 74 -0.46 -10.56 4.40
N LEU A 75 -1.59 -11.17 4.10
CA LEU A 75 -1.94 -11.59 2.74
C LEU A 75 -2.71 -10.47 2.06
N ASN A 76 -2.18 -9.94 0.97
CA ASN A 76 -2.89 -8.92 0.19
C ASN A 76 -4.07 -9.57 -0.54
N SER A 77 -5.23 -8.92 -0.51
CA SER A 77 -6.47 -9.42 -1.13
C SER A 77 -6.34 -9.65 -2.65
N ASP A 78 -5.34 -9.04 -3.29
CA ASP A 78 -5.07 -9.14 -4.72
C ASP A 78 -3.88 -10.06 -5.07
N ALA A 79 -3.23 -10.64 -4.06
CA ALA A 79 -2.20 -11.65 -4.28
C ALA A 79 -2.91 -12.97 -4.56
N HIS A 80 -3.02 -13.30 -5.86
CA HIS A 80 -3.35 -14.64 -6.33
C HIS A 80 -2.61 -15.69 -5.49
N ASP A 81 -3.40 -16.58 -4.89
CA ASP A 81 -3.05 -17.90 -4.38
C ASP A 81 -1.70 -18.06 -3.67
N THR A 82 -1.77 -18.31 -2.37
CA THR A 82 -0.73 -18.93 -1.51
C THR A 82 -0.32 -20.35 -1.94
N THR A 83 -0.08 -20.61 -3.22
CA THR A 83 0.33 -21.95 -3.71
C THR A 83 1.84 -22.14 -3.74
N GLU A 84 2.63 -21.07 -3.68
CA GLU A 84 4.09 -21.18 -3.57
C GLU A 84 4.59 -20.40 -2.35
N PRO A 85 4.73 -21.06 -1.19
CA PRO A 85 5.41 -20.43 -0.06
C PRO A 85 6.82 -20.06 -0.50
N SER A 86 7.21 -18.79 -0.29
CA SER A 86 8.59 -18.34 -0.47
C SER A 86 9.54 -19.31 0.25
N GLU A 87 10.74 -19.57 -0.31
CA GLU A 87 11.75 -20.46 0.30
C GLU A 87 12.01 -20.10 1.77
N GLU A 88 11.88 -18.83 2.14
CA GLU A 88 11.99 -18.36 3.52
C GLU A 88 10.89 -18.90 4.45
N LEU A 89 9.64 -19.04 3.96
CA LEU A 89 8.52 -19.58 4.73
C LEU A 89 8.67 -21.09 4.95
N GLU A 90 9.11 -21.84 3.93
CA GLU A 90 9.36 -23.29 4.05
C GLU A 90 10.50 -23.58 5.04
N GLN A 91 11.52 -22.72 5.07
CA GLN A 91 12.61 -22.81 6.05
C GLN A 91 12.08 -22.68 7.50
N LEU A 92 11.04 -21.89 7.74
CA LEU A 92 10.44 -21.74 9.08
C LEU A 92 9.85 -23.05 9.60
N GLU A 93 9.18 -23.83 8.74
CA GLU A 93 8.59 -25.12 9.11
C GLU A 93 9.67 -26.09 9.59
N THR A 94 10.77 -26.16 8.84
CA THR A 94 11.91 -27.05 9.16
C THR A 94 12.66 -26.58 10.41
N MET A 95 12.93 -25.28 10.54
CA MET A 95 13.73 -24.74 11.65
C MET A 95 13.03 -24.83 13.01
N PHE A 96 11.69 -24.73 13.04
CA PHE A 96 10.92 -24.58 14.28
C PHE A 96 9.94 -25.73 14.54
N GLU A 97 10.00 -26.81 13.76
CA GLU A 97 9.00 -27.88 13.78
C GLU A 97 7.59 -27.30 13.69
N ALA A 98 7.45 -26.35 12.77
CA ALA A 98 6.30 -25.50 12.66
C ALA A 98 5.44 -25.90 11.47
N ARG A 99 4.22 -25.38 11.44
CA ARG A 99 3.27 -25.52 10.35
C ARG A 99 2.84 -24.13 9.89
N LEU A 100 2.93 -23.87 8.60
CA LEU A 100 2.35 -22.68 7.99
C LEU A 100 0.83 -22.82 7.92
N THR A 101 0.14 -21.83 8.45
CA THR A 101 -1.31 -21.72 8.41
C THR A 101 -1.71 -20.27 8.10
N THR A 102 -3.00 -19.98 8.18
CA THR A 102 -3.51 -18.62 8.05
C THR A 102 -4.25 -18.22 9.31
N ALA A 103 -4.11 -16.97 9.73
CA ALA A 103 -4.86 -16.41 10.84
C ALA A 103 -5.53 -15.11 10.41
N ASP A 104 -6.79 -14.93 10.82
CA ASP A 104 -7.50 -13.66 10.65
C ASP A 104 -7.35 -12.84 11.94
N ALA A 105 -7.01 -11.56 11.78
CA ALA A 105 -6.90 -10.60 12.88
C ALA A 105 -7.51 -9.25 12.48
N LEU A 106 -7.90 -8.45 13.47
CA LEU A 106 -8.57 -7.18 13.23
C LEU A 106 -7.67 -6.24 12.41
N LYS A 107 -8.20 -5.71 11.30
CA LYS A 107 -7.44 -4.86 10.37
C LYS A 107 -7.11 -3.50 10.98
N LEU A 108 -8.09 -2.86 11.60
CA LEU A 108 -7.94 -1.54 12.23
C LEU A 108 -7.85 -1.64 13.74
N ALA A 109 -7.17 -0.70 14.39
CA ALA A 109 -7.15 -0.65 15.84
C ALA A 109 -8.55 -0.39 16.41
N PRO A 110 -8.95 -1.09 17.50
CA PRO A 110 -10.25 -0.86 18.11
C PRO A 110 -10.27 0.53 18.75
N ARG A 111 -11.20 1.39 18.30
CA ARG A 111 -11.36 2.75 18.83
C ARG A 111 -12.15 2.80 20.14
N THR A 112 -13.02 1.82 20.36
CA THR A 112 -13.81 1.73 21.60
C THR A 112 -13.36 0.56 22.44
N ARG A 113 -13.57 0.68 23.75
CA ARG A 113 -13.35 -0.42 24.70
C ARG A 113 -14.19 -1.64 24.36
N GLU A 114 -15.42 -1.43 23.89
CA GLU A 114 -16.35 -2.49 23.50
C GLU A 114 -15.81 -3.29 22.31
N LEU A 115 -15.29 -2.62 21.27
CA LEU A 115 -14.62 -3.27 20.14
C LEU A 115 -13.36 -4.02 20.59
N PHE A 116 -12.56 -3.44 21.49
CA PHE A 116 -11.40 -4.11 22.04
C PHE A 116 -11.79 -5.41 22.77
N GLU A 117 -12.77 -5.36 23.67
CA GLU A 117 -13.22 -6.52 24.43
C GLU A 117 -13.86 -7.61 23.54
N LYS A 118 -14.52 -7.21 22.44
CA LYS A 118 -15.06 -8.11 21.42
C LYS A 118 -13.95 -8.84 20.65
N HIS A 119 -12.96 -8.10 20.14
CA HIS A 119 -11.97 -8.65 19.22
C HIS A 119 -10.74 -9.25 19.90
N THR A 120 -10.39 -8.83 21.12
CA THR A 120 -9.26 -9.40 21.89
C THR A 120 -9.43 -10.89 22.21
N LYS A 121 -10.67 -11.40 22.16
CA LYS A 121 -10.99 -12.83 22.27
C LYS A 121 -10.54 -13.63 21.05
N HIS A 122 -10.57 -13.01 19.87
CA HIS A 122 -10.20 -13.65 18.60
C HIS A 122 -8.69 -13.59 18.39
N TRP A 123 -8.10 -12.41 18.52
CA TRP A 123 -6.66 -12.24 18.48
C TRP A 123 -6.22 -11.30 19.59
N PRO A 124 -5.14 -11.59 20.35
CA PRO A 124 -4.73 -10.73 21.45
C PRO A 124 -4.36 -9.33 20.93
N LEU A 125 -5.12 -8.33 21.40
CA LEU A 125 -4.92 -6.93 21.03
C LEU A 125 -4.11 -6.19 22.10
N ILE A 126 -3.50 -5.09 21.69
CA ILE A 126 -2.90 -4.10 22.57
C ILE A 126 -3.82 -2.89 22.58
N PHE A 127 -4.43 -2.61 23.75
CA PHE A 127 -5.20 -1.39 23.93
C PHE A 127 -4.28 -0.29 24.45
N HIS A 128 -3.87 0.62 23.58
CA HIS A 128 -3.37 1.91 24.04
C HIS A 128 -4.53 2.90 23.94
N ALA A 129 -4.87 3.59 25.03
CA ALA A 129 -5.83 4.70 24.96
C ALA A 129 -5.36 5.79 23.96
N SER A 130 -4.07 5.78 23.59
CA SER A 130 -3.41 6.64 22.61
C SER A 130 -3.28 6.04 21.20
N VAL A 131 -3.95 4.93 20.84
CA VAL A 131 -3.90 4.44 19.44
C VAL A 131 -4.55 5.43 18.46
N GLU A 132 -5.42 6.31 18.95
CA GLU A 132 -5.93 7.46 18.16
C GLU A 132 -4.77 8.37 17.66
N GLU A 133 -3.72 8.58 18.46
CA GLU A 133 -2.55 9.39 18.06
C GLU A 133 -1.56 8.60 17.19
N ALA A 134 -1.45 7.28 17.36
CA ALA A 134 -0.49 6.46 16.61
C ALA A 134 -0.97 6.06 15.20
N THR A 135 -2.27 6.22 14.92
CA THR A 135 -2.88 5.95 13.61
C THR A 135 -3.29 7.23 12.86
N ALA A 136 -3.25 8.38 13.54
CA ALA A 136 -3.32 9.66 12.86
C ALA A 136 -2.09 9.79 11.97
N LEU A 137 -2.32 9.94 10.66
CA LEU A 137 -1.26 10.36 9.76
C LEU A 137 -0.64 11.64 10.34
N PRO A 138 0.69 11.77 10.35
CA PRO A 138 1.32 13.00 10.82
C PRO A 138 0.72 14.19 10.05
N PRO A 139 0.51 15.33 10.72
CA PRO A 139 -0.03 16.50 10.05
C PRO A 139 0.89 16.89 8.89
N ILE A 140 0.29 17.25 7.75
CA ILE A 140 1.05 17.68 6.57
C ILE A 140 1.92 18.88 6.96
N GLU A 141 3.23 18.71 6.86
CA GLU A 141 4.20 19.75 7.20
C GLU A 141 4.21 20.87 6.15
N ASP A 142 4.68 22.06 6.52
CA ASP A 142 4.65 23.21 5.60
C ASP A 142 5.49 22.98 4.34
N HIS A 143 6.59 22.25 4.45
CA HIS A 143 7.42 21.87 3.30
C HIS A 143 6.68 20.90 2.35
N GLU A 144 5.83 20.02 2.89
CA GLU A 144 4.99 19.12 2.09
C GLU A 144 3.88 19.91 1.40
N LYS A 145 3.27 20.88 2.10
CA LYS A 145 2.29 21.80 1.49
C LYS A 145 2.88 22.59 0.34
N GLU A 146 4.12 23.08 0.47
CA GLU A 146 4.82 23.78 -0.60
C GLU A 146 5.02 22.90 -1.83
N LYS A 147 5.43 21.64 -1.65
CA LYS A 147 5.54 20.65 -2.74
C LYS A 147 4.18 20.34 -3.37
N MET A 148 3.16 20.08 -2.56
CA MET A 148 1.79 19.86 -3.04
C MET A 148 1.31 21.05 -3.88
N LEU A 149 1.57 22.28 -3.43
CA LEU A 149 1.22 23.49 -4.16
C LEU A 149 2.01 23.64 -5.47
N LYS A 150 3.32 23.31 -5.49
CA LYS A 150 4.14 23.26 -6.72
C LYS A 150 3.51 22.33 -7.74
N HIS A 151 3.18 21.10 -7.34
CA HIS A 151 2.63 20.07 -8.22
C HIS A 151 1.22 20.39 -8.68
N LEU A 152 0.38 20.93 -7.79
CA LEU A 152 -0.97 21.35 -8.14
C LEU A 152 -0.95 22.49 -9.17
N LYS A 153 -0.07 23.49 -9.00
CA LYS A 153 0.10 24.56 -9.99
C LYS A 153 0.54 24.02 -11.34
N SER A 154 1.43 23.02 -11.37
CA SER A 154 1.83 22.34 -12.60
C SER A 154 0.63 21.65 -13.27
N ALA A 155 -0.18 20.92 -12.50
CA ALA A 155 -1.38 20.25 -13.01
C ALA A 155 -2.42 21.25 -13.56
N VAL A 156 -2.63 22.37 -12.87
CA VAL A 156 -3.51 23.46 -13.35
C VAL A 156 -2.98 24.05 -14.65
N SER A 157 -1.68 24.34 -14.73
CA SER A 157 -1.07 24.89 -15.95
C SER A 157 -1.17 23.94 -17.15
N VAL A 158 -1.03 22.63 -16.94
CA VAL A 158 -1.31 21.61 -17.97
C VAL A 158 -2.78 21.64 -18.37
N GLY A 159 -3.69 21.66 -17.38
CA GLY A 159 -5.13 21.71 -17.62
C GLY A 159 -5.57 22.95 -18.40
N GLU A 160 -5.03 24.13 -18.10
CA GLU A 160 -5.31 25.37 -18.82
C GLU A 160 -4.87 25.31 -20.28
N ARG A 161 -3.69 24.73 -20.56
CA ARG A 161 -3.19 24.57 -21.94
C ARG A 161 -4.02 23.59 -22.76
N LEU A 162 -4.55 22.54 -22.12
CA LEU A 162 -5.35 21.50 -22.77
C LEU A 162 -6.85 21.81 -22.77
N LYS A 163 -7.27 22.89 -22.12
CA LYS A 163 -8.68 23.21 -21.91
C LYS A 163 -9.43 23.40 -23.22
N GLU A 164 -8.91 24.17 -24.16
CA GLU A 164 -9.58 24.47 -25.44
C GLU A 164 -9.74 23.22 -26.33
N GLU A 165 -8.75 22.33 -26.33
CA GLU A 165 -8.81 21.04 -27.02
C GLU A 165 -9.83 20.12 -26.36
N ARG A 166 -9.79 20.01 -25.03
CA ARG A 166 -10.64 19.08 -24.27
C ARG A 166 -12.05 19.58 -24.03
N GLU A 167 -12.34 20.88 -24.13
CA GLU A 167 -13.71 21.42 -24.07
C GLU A 167 -14.57 20.97 -25.26
N GLN A 168 -13.95 20.64 -26.40
CA GLN A 168 -14.62 20.08 -27.57
C GLN A 168 -14.97 18.59 -27.39
N THR A 169 -14.47 17.99 -26.33
CA THR A 169 -14.60 16.58 -25.97
C THR A 169 -15.43 16.48 -24.68
N LEU A 170 -16.20 15.41 -24.48
CA LEU A 170 -16.98 15.21 -23.24
C LEU A 170 -16.06 14.81 -22.06
N SER A 171 -15.15 15.71 -21.66
CA SER A 171 -14.16 15.45 -20.61
C SER A 171 -14.56 16.06 -19.27
N CYS A 172 -14.52 15.25 -18.20
CA CYS A 172 -14.77 15.71 -16.83
C CYS A 172 -13.54 16.28 -16.12
N ALA A 173 -12.36 16.26 -16.78
CA ALA A 173 -11.11 16.83 -16.28
C ALA A 173 -10.22 17.28 -17.45
N TRP A 174 -9.33 18.24 -17.22
CA TRP A 174 -8.54 18.85 -18.29
C TRP A 174 -7.04 18.57 -18.22
N GLY A 175 -6.50 18.29 -17.04
CA GLY A 175 -5.06 18.09 -16.85
C GLY A 175 -4.74 17.03 -15.80
N CYS A 176 -3.63 16.32 -16.01
CA CYS A 176 -3.02 15.42 -15.03
C CYS A 176 -1.50 15.53 -15.13
N VAL A 177 -0.83 15.42 -13.99
CA VAL A 177 0.63 15.36 -13.88
C VAL A 177 0.96 14.19 -12.95
N VAL A 178 1.91 13.36 -13.34
CA VAL A 178 2.49 12.32 -12.49
C VAL A 178 3.88 12.79 -12.09
N VAL A 179 4.20 12.67 -10.80
CA VAL A 179 5.46 13.13 -10.21
C VAL A 179 6.22 11.93 -9.64
N ASP A 180 7.52 11.91 -9.83
CA ASP A 180 8.42 10.95 -9.20
C ASP A 180 8.59 11.28 -7.72
N LEU A 181 8.35 10.32 -6.82
CA LEU A 181 8.49 10.55 -5.38
C LEU A 181 9.95 10.75 -4.95
N GLU A 182 10.91 10.18 -5.66
CA GLU A 182 12.33 10.27 -5.31
C GLU A 182 12.94 11.60 -5.77
N THR A 183 12.58 12.03 -6.98
CA THR A 183 13.16 13.24 -7.58
C THR A 183 12.31 14.50 -7.41
N ASP A 184 11.05 14.37 -6.98
CA ASP A 184 10.09 15.47 -6.84
C ASP A 184 9.85 16.27 -8.14
N GLU A 185 10.00 15.57 -9.28
CA GLU A 185 9.89 16.14 -10.61
C GLU A 185 8.79 15.46 -11.45
N PRO A 186 8.09 16.22 -12.32
CA PRO A 186 7.10 15.67 -13.24
C PRO A 186 7.70 14.64 -14.19
N VAL A 187 7.14 13.44 -14.23
CA VAL A 187 7.59 12.34 -15.11
C VAL A 187 6.70 12.16 -16.33
N ALA A 188 5.44 12.56 -16.22
CA ALA A 188 4.47 12.50 -17.29
C ALA A 188 3.37 13.54 -17.06
N THR A 189 2.75 13.97 -18.15
CA THR A 189 1.56 14.83 -18.14
C THR A 189 0.49 14.20 -19.02
N SER A 190 -0.73 14.74 -18.97
CA SER A 190 -1.83 14.34 -19.85
C SER A 190 -1.76 14.93 -21.27
N GLU A 191 -0.59 15.45 -21.66
CA GLU A 191 -0.36 15.99 -23.00
C GLU A 191 -0.15 14.83 -23.98
N VAL A 192 -0.83 14.93 -25.12
CA VAL A 192 -0.72 13.96 -26.20
C VAL A 192 0.04 14.65 -27.33
N GLY A 193 1.24 14.16 -27.65
CA GLY A 193 1.95 14.61 -28.86
C GLY A 193 1.21 14.19 -30.14
N GLU A 194 1.45 14.90 -31.24
CA GLU A 194 0.77 14.68 -32.54
C GLU A 194 0.81 13.20 -33.01
N GLU A 195 1.91 12.48 -32.74
CA GLU A 195 2.06 11.06 -33.08
C GLU A 195 1.14 10.12 -32.29
N LEU A 196 0.78 10.50 -31.05
CA LEU A 196 -0.03 9.69 -30.14
C LEU A 196 -1.53 10.02 -30.25
N GLN A 197 -1.90 11.10 -30.93
CA GLN A 197 -3.28 11.54 -31.11
C GLN A 197 -4.15 10.47 -31.81
N ALA A 198 -3.55 9.67 -32.70
CA ALA A 198 -4.23 8.55 -33.36
C ALA A 198 -4.56 7.38 -32.40
N LYS A 199 -3.81 7.23 -31.29
CA LYS A 199 -4.05 6.19 -30.27
C LYS A 199 -5.19 6.57 -29.34
N TYR A 200 -5.39 7.87 -29.09
CA TYR A 200 -6.40 8.40 -28.17
C TYR A 200 -7.69 8.86 -28.85
N LYS A 201 -7.99 8.34 -30.06
CA LYS A 201 -9.17 8.69 -30.88
C LYS A 201 -10.52 8.58 -30.17
N PHE A 202 -10.62 7.75 -29.13
CA PHE A 202 -11.85 7.59 -28.33
C PHE A 202 -11.72 8.35 -27.02
N GLU A 203 -11.71 9.68 -27.11
CA GLU A 203 -11.39 10.60 -26.02
C GLU A 203 -12.28 10.41 -24.77
N THR A 204 -13.50 9.91 -24.95
CA THR A 204 -14.43 9.59 -23.86
C THR A 204 -13.94 8.48 -22.91
N LEU A 205 -12.99 7.65 -23.35
CA LEU A 205 -12.37 6.59 -22.51
C LEU A 205 -11.02 7.01 -21.94
N TYR A 206 -10.41 8.08 -22.46
CA TYR A 206 -9.05 8.50 -22.13
C TYR A 206 -9.05 9.80 -21.31
N HIS A 207 -9.50 9.67 -20.07
CA HIS A 207 -9.39 10.74 -19.08
C HIS A 207 -7.91 11.14 -18.90
N PRO A 208 -7.62 12.39 -18.48
CA PRO A 208 -6.24 12.86 -18.28
C PRO A 208 -5.35 11.89 -17.50
N VAL A 209 -5.91 11.19 -16.50
CA VAL A 209 -5.21 10.17 -15.71
C VAL A 209 -4.75 8.98 -16.55
N MET A 210 -5.58 8.49 -17.46
CA MET A 210 -5.25 7.34 -18.32
C MET A 210 -4.11 7.70 -19.27
N VAL A 211 -4.15 8.90 -19.83
CA VAL A 211 -3.10 9.41 -20.72
C VAL A 211 -1.77 9.55 -19.97
N ALA A 212 -1.79 10.12 -18.76
CA ALA A 212 -0.59 10.30 -17.97
C ALA A 212 0.03 8.96 -17.53
N VAL A 213 -0.78 7.97 -17.14
CA VAL A 213 -0.31 6.61 -16.81
C VAL A 213 0.31 5.92 -18.03
N ASP A 214 -0.32 6.02 -19.19
CA ASP A 214 0.22 5.48 -20.44
C ASP A 214 1.58 6.12 -20.79
N ALA A 215 1.70 7.44 -20.59
CA ALA A 215 2.94 8.18 -20.82
C ALA A 215 4.07 7.74 -19.88
N VAL A 216 3.76 7.43 -18.60
CA VAL A 216 4.73 6.81 -17.68
C VAL A 216 5.17 5.44 -18.20
N ALA A 217 4.22 4.58 -18.55
CA ALA A 217 4.53 3.24 -19.05
C ALA A 217 5.39 3.28 -20.33
N GLU A 218 5.15 4.25 -21.21
CA GLU A 218 5.96 4.45 -22.42
C GLU A 218 7.37 4.95 -22.11
N ARG A 219 7.52 5.89 -21.17
CA ARG A 219 8.82 6.34 -20.66
C ARG A 219 9.63 5.16 -20.10
N ASP A 220 8.99 4.30 -19.32
CA ASP A 220 9.66 3.17 -18.69
C ASP A 220 10.07 2.11 -19.72
N ARG A 221 9.20 1.77 -20.69
CA ARG A 221 9.57 0.92 -21.82
C ARG A 221 10.79 1.43 -22.58
N ARG A 222 10.87 2.74 -22.84
CA ARG A 222 12.03 3.35 -23.53
C ARG A 222 13.32 3.22 -22.71
N ARG A 223 13.24 3.43 -21.40
CA ARG A 223 14.37 3.27 -20.49
C ARG A 223 14.90 1.83 -20.47
N GLU A 224 14.01 0.84 -20.44
CA GLU A 224 14.40 -0.57 -20.49
C GLU A 224 15.16 -0.91 -21.78
N VAL A 225 14.65 -0.44 -22.92
CA VAL A 225 15.31 -0.63 -24.22
C VAL A 225 16.71 0.03 -24.22
N GLU A 226 16.83 1.27 -23.74
CA GLU A 226 18.13 1.94 -23.65
C GLU A 226 19.13 1.22 -22.75
N VAL A 227 18.68 0.66 -21.63
CA VAL A 227 19.52 -0.12 -20.72
C VAL A 227 19.98 -1.41 -21.39
N GLN A 228 19.09 -2.11 -22.10
CA GLN A 228 19.42 -3.32 -22.86
C GLN A 228 20.42 -3.02 -24.00
N GLU A 229 20.26 -1.91 -24.71
CA GLU A 229 21.19 -1.48 -25.75
C GLU A 229 22.57 -1.11 -25.18
N LYS A 230 22.62 -0.41 -24.05
CA LYS A 230 23.87 -0.06 -23.36
C LYS A 230 24.58 -1.30 -22.80
N ALA A 231 23.84 -2.29 -22.29
CA ALA A 231 24.39 -3.56 -21.85
C ALA A 231 24.97 -4.38 -23.01
N SER A 232 24.27 -4.43 -24.15
CA SER A 232 24.71 -5.12 -25.36
C SER A 232 25.95 -4.49 -26.00
N LYS A 233 26.12 -3.17 -25.89
CA LYS A 233 27.30 -2.43 -26.36
C LYS A 233 28.52 -2.59 -25.45
N LYS A 234 28.35 -2.90 -24.16
CA LYS A 234 29.46 -3.16 -23.21
C LYS A 234 30.01 -4.59 -23.29
N GLN A 235 29.30 -5.52 -23.94
CA GLN A 235 29.72 -6.91 -24.14
C GLN A 235 30.45 -7.16 -25.47
N LYS A 236 30.62 -6.13 -26.31
CA LYS A 236 31.46 -6.15 -27.53
C LYS A 236 32.73 -5.37 -27.28
#